data_AF-A0A1I0QZ57-F1
#
_entry.id   AF-A0A1I0QZ57-F1
#
_cell.length_a   1.000
_cell.length_b   1.000
_cell.length_c   1.000
_cell.angle_alpha   90.00
_cell.angle_beta   90.00
_cell.angle_gamma   90.00
#
_symmetry.space_group_name_H-M   'P 1'
#
loop_
_entity.id
_entity.type
_entity.pdbx_description
1 polymer ?
#
loop_
_entity_poly.entity_id
_entity_poly.type
_entity_poly.pdbx_seq_one_letter_code
_entity_poly.pdbx_strand_id
1 'polypeptide(L)'
;MKTFNVPVIYRSPLISAIKNQRKQQDRMKKDFTPTELDFGPIKIKLARHFGFCYGVENAIEIAFKTVDENPDKRIFLLSEMIHNPHVNNDLLDRGVQFIMDTAGHQLVPWESLQADDIVIIPAFGTTLETERKLASLGIEPLKYNTTCPFVERVWNKADQIGKKNYTVIVHGKPKHEETRATFSHSQAGTPTVVVKDIKEAALLAEFITGQRAPEEFNDLFKGQYSPGFNPSTDLQRVGVVNQTTMLATETQAIADYIRQVMVTHFQLTEATAGERFADTRDTLCYATNDNQTAVTGMLLEPADLAIVVGGYNSSNTSHLVELCEEKLPTYFISSPEKMLSANAIDHWDFHHSQEIKSQEFLPDQPTVTILLTSGASCPDALVEGVIRRLLSFYQLEHKADEMALID
;
A
#
# COMPACT_ATOMS: atom_id res chain seq x y z
N MET A 1 6.46 -8.39 20.47
CA MET A 1 6.33 -8.06 19.03
C MET A 1 7.26 -8.99 18.29
N LYS A 2 6.84 -9.60 17.17
CA LYS A 2 7.73 -10.45 16.35
C LYS A 2 8.91 -9.59 15.88
N THR A 3 10.12 -10.14 15.93
CA THR A 3 11.32 -9.54 15.32
C THR A 3 11.59 -10.27 14.03
N PHE A 4 11.77 -9.54 12.94
CA PHE A 4 12.04 -10.10 11.63
C PHE A 4 13.53 -10.07 11.31
N ASN A 5 14.02 -11.09 10.62
CA ASN A 5 15.37 -11.14 10.09
C ASN A 5 15.44 -10.54 8.69
N VAL A 6 15.22 -9.22 8.60
CA VAL A 6 15.34 -8.46 7.35
C VAL A 6 16.84 -8.24 7.02
N PRO A 7 17.26 -8.33 5.74
CA PRO A 7 18.65 -8.08 5.33
C PRO A 7 19.25 -6.79 5.90
N VAL A 8 20.52 -6.85 6.30
CA VAL A 8 21.22 -5.73 6.97
C VAL A 8 21.26 -4.48 6.09
N ILE A 9 21.33 -4.64 4.76
CA ILE A 9 21.33 -3.55 3.77
C ILE A 9 20.08 -2.66 3.82
N TYR A 10 18.97 -3.15 4.38
CA TYR A 10 17.74 -2.38 4.52
C TYR A 10 17.63 -1.65 5.87
N ARG A 11 18.55 -1.92 6.79
CA ARG A 11 18.56 -1.33 8.13
C ARG A 11 19.35 -0.03 8.12
N SER A 12 18.99 0.85 9.03
CA SER A 12 19.62 2.15 9.19
C SER A 12 19.92 2.39 10.67
N PRO A 13 21.18 2.68 11.06
CA PRO A 13 21.52 3.06 12.43
C PRO A 13 20.77 4.31 12.90
N LEU A 14 20.72 5.36 12.07
CA LEU A 14 20.07 6.62 12.43
C LEU A 14 18.56 6.44 12.66
N ILE A 15 17.87 5.81 11.70
CA ILE A 15 16.44 5.57 11.80
C ILE A 15 16.12 4.62 12.96
N SER A 16 16.98 3.62 13.22
CA SER A 16 16.82 2.73 14.37
C SER A 16 16.93 3.49 15.69
N ALA A 17 17.92 4.38 15.84
CA ALA A 17 18.07 5.23 17.02
C ALA A 17 16.83 6.11 17.24
N ILE A 18 16.37 6.80 16.18
CA ILE A 18 15.16 7.65 16.23
C ILE A 18 13.93 6.83 16.63
N LYS A 19 13.66 5.69 15.97
CA LYS A 19 12.50 4.84 16.27
C LYS A 19 12.56 4.29 17.70
N ASN A 20 13.75 3.95 18.20
CA ASN A 20 13.94 3.47 19.57
C ASN A 20 13.66 4.56 20.60
N GLN A 21 14.24 5.76 20.43
CA GLN A 21 14.01 6.90 21.32
C GLN A 21 12.52 7.26 21.37
N ARG A 22 11.87 7.36 20.20
CA ARG A 22 10.43 7.63 20.05
C ARG A 22 9.56 6.56 20.71
N LYS A 23 9.98 5.30 20.71
CA LYS A 23 9.30 4.19 21.40
C LYS A 23 9.47 4.24 22.92
N GLN A 24 10.61 4.70 23.43
CA GLN A 24 10.82 4.89 24.87
C GLN A 24 9.92 6.02 25.42
N GLN A 25 9.80 7.12 24.67
CA GLN A 25 8.96 8.27 25.03
C GLN A 25 7.46 7.97 24.93
N ASP A 26 7.05 7.25 23.89
CA ASP A 26 5.67 6.83 23.68
C ASP A 26 5.60 5.38 23.17
N ARG A 27 5.44 4.46 24.13
CA ARG A 27 5.39 3.02 23.87
C ARG A 27 4.16 2.59 23.06
N MET A 28 3.05 3.33 23.18
CA MET A 28 1.79 2.99 22.53
C MET A 28 1.67 3.58 21.13
N LYS A 29 2.65 4.40 20.70
CA LYS A 29 2.68 5.05 19.39
C LYS A 29 1.39 5.84 19.11
N LYS A 30 0.88 6.54 20.14
CA LYS A 30 -0.29 7.43 20.05
C LYS A 30 0.10 8.87 19.76
N ASP A 31 1.37 9.24 19.98
CA ASP A 31 1.92 10.51 19.60
C ASP A 31 2.36 10.47 18.12
N PHE A 32 1.53 11.04 17.26
CA PHE A 32 1.76 11.14 15.82
C PHE A 32 2.58 12.36 15.40
N THR A 33 3.06 13.18 16.34
CA THR A 33 3.92 14.33 16.00
C THR A 33 5.22 13.86 15.32
N PRO A 34 5.73 14.63 14.35
CA PRO A 34 6.98 14.30 13.67
C PRO A 34 8.16 14.41 14.64
N THR A 35 9.24 13.69 14.34
CA THR A 35 10.54 13.91 14.99
C THR A 35 11.24 15.04 14.27
N GLU A 36 11.54 16.13 14.96
CA GLU A 36 12.35 17.22 14.39
C GLU A 36 13.84 16.90 14.53
N LEU A 37 14.55 16.91 13.41
CA LEU A 37 16.00 16.82 13.31
C LEU A 37 16.53 18.20 12.89
N ASP A 38 17.07 18.96 13.84
CA ASP A 38 17.57 20.32 13.58
C ASP A 38 19.09 20.31 13.38
N PHE A 39 19.51 20.67 12.16
CA PHE A 39 20.93 20.73 11.80
C PHE A 39 21.45 22.17 11.63
N GLY A 40 20.62 23.19 11.86
CA GLY A 40 20.93 24.62 11.65
C GLY A 40 20.31 25.17 10.36
N PRO A 41 21.03 25.13 9.21
CA PRO A 41 20.49 25.62 7.94
C PRO A 41 19.43 24.70 7.31
N ILE A 42 19.28 23.48 7.83
CA ILE A 42 18.25 22.53 7.40
C ILE A 42 17.63 21.85 8.62
N LYS A 43 16.30 21.74 8.62
CA LYS A 43 15.49 21.00 9.58
C LYS A 43 14.70 19.93 8.85
N ILE A 44 14.70 18.71 9.38
CA ILE A 44 13.93 17.60 8.82
C ILE A 44 12.89 17.17 9.85
N LYS A 45 11.61 17.29 9.49
CA LYS A 45 10.50 16.75 10.27
C LYS A 45 10.17 15.37 9.71
N LEU A 46 10.65 14.34 10.40
CA LEU A 46 10.47 12.95 10.01
C LEU A 46 9.16 12.41 10.60
N ALA A 47 8.28 11.85 9.76
CA ALA A 47 7.01 11.29 10.19
C ALA A 47 7.16 10.28 11.34
N ARG A 48 6.14 10.14 12.21
CA ARG A 48 6.15 9.16 13.31
C ARG A 48 6.14 7.71 12.79
N HIS A 49 5.33 7.46 11.75
CA HIS A 49 5.18 6.16 11.10
C HIS A 49 5.60 6.29 9.65
N PHE A 50 6.54 5.44 9.24
CA PHE A 50 7.11 5.36 7.88
C PHE A 50 7.95 4.08 7.75
N GLY A 51 8.34 3.75 6.52
CA GLY A 51 9.18 2.61 6.20
C GLY A 51 8.43 1.27 6.26
N PHE A 52 9.18 0.16 6.26
CA PHE A 52 8.60 -1.19 6.21
C PHE A 52 7.51 -1.44 7.27
N CYS A 53 6.35 -1.91 6.81
CA CYS A 53 5.30 -2.42 7.70
C CYS A 53 5.50 -3.91 8.00
N TYR A 54 4.76 -4.44 8.99
CA TYR A 54 4.83 -5.86 9.38
C TYR A 54 4.65 -6.82 8.20
N GLY A 55 3.69 -6.54 7.31
CA GLY A 55 3.42 -7.39 6.15
C GLY A 55 4.62 -7.46 5.19
N VAL A 56 5.29 -6.32 4.99
CA VAL A 56 6.48 -6.23 4.13
C VAL A 56 7.69 -6.90 4.78
N GLU A 57 7.96 -6.64 6.08
CA GLU A 57 9.05 -7.31 6.79
C GLU A 57 8.89 -8.84 6.79
N ASN A 58 7.65 -9.32 6.98
CA ASN A 58 7.32 -10.74 6.92
C ASN A 58 7.55 -11.32 5.52
N ALA A 59 7.13 -10.61 4.47
CA ALA A 59 7.32 -11.06 3.10
C ALA A 59 8.80 -11.13 2.71
N ILE A 60 9.58 -10.11 3.08
CA ILE A 60 11.03 -10.07 2.86
C ILE A 60 11.73 -11.22 3.59
N GLU A 61 11.42 -11.44 4.88
CA GLU A 61 12.00 -12.55 5.64
C GLU A 61 11.74 -13.89 4.96
N ILE A 62 10.49 -14.16 4.57
CA ILE A 62 10.12 -15.44 3.93
C ILE A 62 10.80 -15.57 2.56
N ALA A 63 10.79 -14.53 1.73
CA ALA A 63 11.34 -14.60 0.38
C ALA A 63 12.86 -14.78 0.38
N PHE A 64 13.59 -13.97 1.16
CA PHE A 64 15.06 -14.10 1.25
C PHE A 64 15.46 -15.43 1.87
N LYS A 65 14.75 -15.90 2.91
CA LYS A 65 14.98 -17.24 3.47
C LYS A 65 14.72 -18.34 2.45
N THR A 66 13.67 -18.22 1.64
CA THR A 66 13.35 -19.18 0.58
C THR A 66 14.47 -19.28 -0.43
N VAL A 67 15.05 -18.13 -0.83
CA VAL A 67 16.21 -18.09 -1.72
C VAL A 67 17.44 -18.72 -1.07
N ASP A 68 17.78 -18.33 0.16
CA ASP A 68 18.98 -18.80 0.85
C ASP A 68 18.94 -20.31 1.18
N GLU A 69 17.76 -20.87 1.46
CA GLU A 69 17.59 -22.30 1.80
C GLU A 69 17.46 -23.22 0.57
N ASN A 70 17.33 -22.67 -0.64
CA ASN A 70 17.11 -23.46 -1.86
C ASN A 70 18.08 -23.04 -3.00
N PRO A 71 19.41 -23.11 -2.79
CA PRO A 71 20.41 -22.60 -3.74
C PRO A 71 20.41 -23.33 -5.10
N ASP A 72 19.95 -24.58 -5.14
CA ASP A 72 19.91 -25.41 -6.35
C ASP A 72 18.57 -25.39 -7.08
N LYS A 73 17.63 -24.53 -6.65
CA LYS A 73 16.27 -24.46 -7.20
C LYS A 73 16.06 -23.23 -8.07
N ARG A 74 15.24 -23.39 -9.11
CA ARG A 74 14.67 -22.24 -9.83
C ARG A 74 13.56 -21.63 -8.97
N ILE A 75 13.69 -20.34 -8.70
CA ILE A 75 12.77 -19.61 -7.84
C ILE A 75 12.12 -18.51 -8.65
N PHE A 76 10.80 -18.50 -8.62
CA PHE A 76 9.97 -17.51 -9.26
C PHE A 76 9.16 -16.75 -8.22
N LEU A 77 8.90 -15.47 -8.48
CA LEU A 77 7.82 -14.74 -7.88
C LEU A 77 6.70 -14.59 -8.92
N LEU A 78 5.44 -14.65 -8.49
CA LEU A 78 4.31 -14.44 -9.41
C LEU A 78 4.38 -13.08 -10.10
N SER A 79 4.78 -12.05 -9.37
CA SER A 79 5.03 -10.68 -9.83
C SER A 79 6.02 -10.01 -8.87
N GLU A 80 6.04 -8.69 -8.77
CA GLU A 80 6.83 -8.03 -7.74
C GLU A 80 6.46 -8.52 -6.33
N MET A 81 7.45 -8.75 -5.46
CA MET A 81 7.15 -9.17 -4.08
C MET A 81 6.39 -8.09 -3.31
N ILE A 82 6.85 -6.85 -3.49
CA ILE A 82 6.30 -5.60 -2.95
C ILE A 82 6.53 -4.50 -3.99
N HIS A 83 5.77 -3.41 -3.94
CA HIS A 83 6.00 -2.24 -4.81
C HIS A 83 7.17 -1.38 -4.31
N ASN A 84 8.38 -1.93 -4.43
CA ASN A 84 9.65 -1.24 -4.23
C ASN A 84 10.73 -1.81 -5.18
N PRO A 85 11.20 -1.02 -6.16
CA PRO A 85 12.12 -1.51 -7.18
C PRO A 85 13.47 -1.96 -6.61
N HIS A 86 14.00 -1.31 -5.56
CA HIS A 86 15.27 -1.70 -4.95
C HIS A 86 15.20 -3.11 -4.36
N VAL A 87 14.15 -3.40 -3.59
CA VAL A 87 13.96 -4.71 -2.97
C VAL A 87 13.73 -5.81 -4.01
N ASN A 88 12.99 -5.49 -5.08
CA ASN A 88 12.75 -6.42 -6.18
C ASN A 88 14.05 -6.70 -6.97
N ASN A 89 14.86 -5.68 -7.25
CA ASN A 89 16.15 -5.84 -7.93
C ASN A 89 17.12 -6.71 -7.11
N ASP A 90 17.16 -6.55 -5.78
CA ASP A 90 17.99 -7.41 -4.92
C ASP A 90 17.61 -8.90 -5.02
N LEU A 91 16.34 -9.22 -5.25
CA LEU A 91 15.89 -10.61 -5.50
C LEU A 91 16.23 -11.08 -6.92
N LEU A 92 16.11 -10.21 -7.92
CA LEU A 92 16.52 -10.51 -9.30
C LEU A 92 18.03 -10.79 -9.39
N ASP A 93 18.85 -9.98 -8.72
CA ASP A 93 20.31 -10.15 -8.65
C ASP A 93 20.72 -11.47 -7.95
N ARG A 94 19.82 -12.02 -7.12
CA ARG A 94 19.95 -13.34 -6.49
C ARG A 94 19.41 -14.49 -7.36
N GLY A 95 18.99 -14.21 -8.59
CA GLY A 95 18.53 -15.21 -9.55
C GLY A 95 17.05 -15.53 -9.51
N VAL A 96 16.23 -14.81 -8.73
CA VAL A 96 14.77 -14.94 -8.78
C VAL A 96 14.25 -14.36 -10.10
N GLN A 97 13.17 -14.94 -10.64
CA GLN A 97 12.52 -14.44 -11.87
C GLN A 97 11.05 -14.11 -11.62
N PHE A 98 10.49 -13.13 -12.33
CA PHE A 98 9.07 -12.79 -12.23
C PHE A 98 8.27 -13.51 -13.32
N ILE A 99 7.15 -14.15 -12.94
CA ILE A 99 6.27 -14.83 -13.90
C ILE A 99 5.43 -13.81 -14.68
N MET A 100 5.00 -12.73 -14.03
CA MET A 100 4.19 -11.66 -14.60
C MET A 100 4.70 -10.28 -14.17
N ASP A 101 4.35 -9.25 -14.93
CA ASP A 101 4.42 -7.86 -14.45
C ASP A 101 3.23 -7.53 -13.53
N THR A 102 3.22 -6.32 -12.96
CA THR A 102 2.15 -5.87 -12.04
C THR A 102 0.79 -5.68 -12.73
N ALA A 103 0.76 -5.56 -14.05
CA ALA A 103 -0.48 -5.51 -14.84
C ALA A 103 -1.03 -6.92 -15.16
N GLY A 104 -0.26 -7.97 -14.85
CA GLY A 104 -0.61 -9.37 -15.13
C GLY A 104 -0.20 -9.84 -16.52
N HIS A 105 0.63 -9.09 -17.25
CA HIS A 105 1.23 -9.60 -18.48
C HIS A 105 2.28 -10.63 -18.15
N GLN A 106 2.22 -11.77 -18.83
CA GLN A 106 3.14 -12.87 -18.59
C GLN A 106 4.53 -12.58 -19.16
N LEU A 107 5.55 -12.71 -18.32
CA LEU A 107 6.97 -12.62 -18.66
C LEU A 107 7.59 -14.01 -18.84
N VAL A 108 7.13 -14.99 -18.06
CA VAL A 108 7.56 -16.39 -18.14
C VAL A 108 6.35 -17.27 -18.45
N PRO A 109 6.33 -18.00 -19.59
CA PRO A 109 5.20 -18.86 -19.97
C PRO A 109 4.94 -19.96 -18.94
N TRP A 110 3.66 -20.28 -18.68
CA TRP A 110 3.28 -21.28 -17.67
C TRP A 110 3.85 -22.67 -17.98
N GLU A 111 3.96 -23.02 -19.26
CA GLU A 111 4.51 -24.27 -19.78
C GLU A 111 6.02 -24.42 -19.57
N SER A 112 6.73 -23.34 -19.22
CA SER A 112 8.15 -23.38 -18.89
C SER A 112 8.44 -23.68 -17.41
N LEU A 113 7.39 -23.67 -16.58
CA LEU A 113 7.47 -24.04 -15.18
C LEU A 113 7.44 -25.57 -15.02
N GLN A 114 8.18 -26.06 -14.04
CA GLN A 114 8.30 -27.46 -13.68
C GLN A 114 7.74 -27.67 -12.27
N ALA A 115 7.26 -28.89 -11.97
CA ALA A 115 6.65 -29.21 -10.68
C ALA A 115 7.60 -29.01 -9.48
N ASP A 116 8.91 -29.02 -9.73
CA ASP A 116 9.94 -28.87 -8.71
C ASP A 116 10.46 -27.43 -8.56
N ASP A 117 9.97 -26.50 -9.40
CA ASP A 117 10.21 -25.06 -9.29
C ASP A 117 9.53 -24.50 -8.03
N ILE A 118 10.12 -23.47 -7.44
CA ILE A 118 9.52 -22.73 -6.34
C ILE A 118 8.82 -21.49 -6.89
N VAL A 119 7.54 -21.30 -6.53
CA VAL A 119 6.80 -20.08 -6.84
C VAL A 119 6.37 -19.41 -5.54
N ILE A 120 6.85 -18.19 -5.35
CA ILE A 120 6.54 -17.35 -4.19
C ILE A 120 5.32 -16.47 -4.53
N ILE A 121 4.29 -16.52 -3.68
CA ILE A 121 3.14 -15.60 -3.78
C ILE A 121 3.52 -14.28 -3.10
N PRO A 122 3.30 -13.12 -3.75
CA PRO A 122 3.68 -11.81 -3.23
C PRO A 122 2.82 -11.35 -2.04
N ALA A 123 3.22 -10.24 -1.40
CA ALA A 123 2.59 -9.76 -0.17
C ALA A 123 1.12 -9.34 -0.33
N PHE A 124 0.71 -8.99 -1.54
CA PHE A 124 -0.67 -8.63 -1.90
C PHE A 124 -1.53 -9.84 -2.30
N GLY A 125 -0.95 -11.04 -2.28
CA GLY A 125 -1.63 -12.28 -2.58
C GLY A 125 -1.79 -12.57 -4.07
N THR A 126 -2.63 -13.55 -4.38
CA THR A 126 -2.95 -13.92 -5.75
C THR A 126 -4.39 -14.39 -5.88
N THR A 127 -4.84 -14.50 -7.13
CA THR A 127 -6.18 -14.94 -7.52
C THR A 127 -6.33 -16.46 -7.39
N LEU A 128 -7.53 -16.96 -7.10
CA LEU A 128 -7.83 -18.40 -7.08
C LEU A 128 -7.54 -19.10 -8.41
N GLU A 129 -7.69 -18.39 -9.53
CA GLU A 129 -7.37 -18.90 -10.87
C GLU A 129 -5.88 -19.23 -11.01
N THR A 130 -5.02 -18.34 -10.52
CA THR A 130 -3.56 -18.51 -10.51
C THR A 130 -3.14 -19.64 -9.58
N GLU A 131 -3.75 -19.75 -8.38
CA GLU A 131 -3.50 -20.87 -7.47
C GLU A 131 -3.84 -22.23 -8.12
N ARG A 132 -5.00 -22.33 -8.77
CA ARG A 132 -5.40 -23.54 -9.51
C ARG A 132 -4.45 -23.84 -10.66
N LYS A 133 -3.97 -22.81 -11.35
CA LYS A 133 -3.01 -22.96 -12.45
C LYS A 133 -1.68 -23.54 -11.94
N LEU A 134 -1.13 -23.01 -10.85
CA LEU A 134 0.07 -23.56 -10.22
C LEU A 134 -0.13 -25.01 -9.76
N ALA A 135 -1.24 -25.30 -9.08
CA ALA A 135 -1.56 -26.65 -8.64
C ALA A 135 -1.66 -27.64 -9.81
N SER A 136 -2.21 -27.21 -10.96
CA SER A 136 -2.29 -28.04 -12.17
C SER A 136 -0.92 -28.36 -12.79
N LEU A 137 0.12 -27.58 -12.47
CA LEU A 137 1.51 -27.80 -12.88
C LEU A 137 2.29 -28.64 -11.86
N GLY A 138 1.65 -29.08 -10.77
CA GLY A 138 2.31 -29.81 -9.68
C GLY A 138 3.07 -28.92 -8.68
N ILE A 139 2.92 -27.59 -8.77
CA ILE A 139 3.53 -26.63 -7.85
C ILE A 139 2.55 -26.34 -6.72
N GLU A 140 3.00 -26.44 -5.46
CA GLU A 140 2.17 -26.12 -4.29
C GLU A 140 2.12 -24.60 -4.03
N PRO A 141 1.04 -23.89 -4.41
CA PRO A 141 1.02 -22.42 -4.38
C PRO A 141 1.18 -21.84 -2.98
N LEU A 142 0.62 -22.50 -1.96
CA LEU A 142 0.60 -21.98 -0.59
C LEU A 142 1.88 -22.26 0.21
N LYS A 143 2.80 -23.06 -0.33
CA LYS A 143 4.02 -23.47 0.39
C LYS A 143 4.95 -22.29 0.65
N TYR A 144 5.06 -21.37 -0.31
CA TYR A 144 5.88 -20.15 -0.21
C TYR A 144 5.00 -18.90 -0.35
N ASN A 145 3.96 -18.84 0.48
CA ASN A 145 3.03 -17.72 0.48
C ASN A 145 3.50 -16.58 1.38
N THR A 146 3.71 -15.39 0.81
CA THR A 146 4.05 -14.18 1.57
C THR A 146 2.89 -13.23 1.78
N THR A 147 1.66 -13.61 1.38
CA THR A 147 0.45 -12.79 1.54
C THR A 147 0.38 -12.20 2.93
N CYS A 148 0.20 -10.89 3.00
CA CYS A 148 0.10 -10.18 4.25
C CYS A 148 -1.15 -10.65 5.03
N PRO A 149 -1.03 -10.98 6.34
CA PRO A 149 -2.19 -11.39 7.14
C PRO A 149 -3.31 -10.33 7.23
N PHE A 150 -3.01 -9.07 6.94
CA PHE A 150 -4.01 -8.01 6.86
C PHE A 150 -4.78 -8.03 5.54
N VAL A 151 -4.19 -8.50 4.44
CA VAL A 151 -4.88 -8.77 3.18
C VAL A 151 -5.77 -10.00 3.34
N GLU A 152 -5.26 -11.08 3.94
CA GLU A 152 -6.06 -12.27 4.24
C GLU A 152 -7.25 -11.95 5.17
N ARG A 153 -7.10 -10.98 6.09
CA ARG A 153 -8.22 -10.50 6.91
C ARG A 153 -9.36 -9.91 6.08
N VAL A 154 -9.03 -9.17 5.01
CA VAL A 154 -10.05 -8.65 4.07
C VAL A 154 -10.79 -9.82 3.42
N TRP A 155 -10.06 -10.83 2.93
CA TRP A 155 -10.66 -12.01 2.29
C TRP A 155 -11.54 -12.79 3.27
N ASN A 156 -11.06 -13.01 4.49
CA ASN A 156 -11.81 -13.68 5.55
C ASN A 156 -13.09 -12.91 5.92
N LYS A 157 -13.03 -11.57 5.96
CA LYS A 157 -14.22 -10.75 6.19
C LYS A 157 -15.20 -10.84 5.02
N ALA A 158 -14.71 -10.76 3.78
CA ALA A 158 -15.54 -10.88 2.58
C ALA A 158 -16.28 -12.23 2.56
N ASP A 159 -15.58 -13.33 2.83
CA ASP A 159 -16.17 -14.68 2.96
C ASP A 159 -17.18 -14.73 4.13
N GLN A 160 -16.87 -14.15 5.28
CA GLN A 160 -17.77 -14.11 6.44
C GLN A 160 -19.10 -13.41 6.13
N ILE A 161 -19.07 -12.27 5.42
CA ILE A 161 -20.30 -11.56 5.06
C ILE A 161 -20.99 -12.20 3.85
N GLY A 162 -20.24 -12.79 2.92
CA GLY A 162 -20.78 -13.59 1.82
C GLY A 162 -21.61 -14.78 2.31
N LYS A 163 -21.12 -15.52 3.32
CA LYS A 163 -21.87 -16.60 4.00
C LYS A 163 -23.17 -16.15 4.67
N LYS A 164 -23.34 -14.84 4.89
CA LYS A 164 -24.57 -14.22 5.42
C LYS A 164 -25.41 -13.57 4.32
N ASN A 165 -25.15 -13.90 3.05
CA ASN A 165 -25.83 -13.38 1.86
C ASN A 165 -25.73 -11.86 1.71
N TYR A 166 -24.58 -11.26 2.05
CA TYR A 166 -24.25 -9.90 1.62
C TYR A 166 -23.40 -9.96 0.36
N THR A 167 -23.74 -9.09 -0.59
CA THR A 167 -22.87 -8.72 -1.70
C THR A 167 -21.69 -7.92 -1.18
N VAL A 168 -20.51 -8.20 -1.72
CA VAL A 168 -19.28 -7.51 -1.33
C VAL A 168 -19.01 -6.37 -2.30
N ILE A 169 -18.87 -5.16 -1.77
CA ILE A 169 -18.35 -4.01 -2.49
C ILE A 169 -16.88 -3.88 -2.10
N VAL A 170 -15.97 -4.00 -3.06
CA VAL A 170 -14.53 -3.82 -2.84
C VAL A 170 -14.16 -2.38 -3.19
N HIS A 171 -13.80 -1.58 -2.20
CA HIS A 171 -13.17 -0.28 -2.44
C HIS A 171 -11.71 -0.47 -2.85
N GLY A 172 -11.35 -0.19 -4.09
CA GLY A 172 -9.96 -0.33 -4.54
C GLY A 172 -9.78 -0.08 -6.03
N LYS A 173 -8.51 0.00 -6.46
CA LYS A 173 -8.16 0.22 -7.87
C LYS A 173 -8.37 -1.07 -8.66
N PRO A 174 -9.28 -1.13 -9.66
CA PRO A 174 -9.67 -2.41 -10.29
C PRO A 174 -8.54 -3.22 -10.93
N LYS A 175 -7.51 -2.52 -11.42
CA LYS A 175 -6.32 -3.14 -12.04
C LYS A 175 -5.24 -3.54 -11.03
N HIS A 176 -5.33 -3.10 -9.78
CA HIS A 176 -4.31 -3.39 -8.77
C HIS A 176 -4.35 -4.87 -8.36
N GLU A 177 -3.18 -5.47 -8.16
CA GLU A 177 -3.03 -6.91 -7.91
C GLU A 177 -3.80 -7.36 -6.66
N GLU A 178 -3.71 -6.61 -5.56
CA GLU A 178 -4.46 -6.88 -4.34
C GLU A 178 -5.98 -6.84 -4.53
N THR A 179 -6.47 -5.88 -5.34
CA THR A 179 -7.90 -5.76 -5.64
C THR A 179 -8.37 -6.92 -6.51
N ARG A 180 -7.58 -7.33 -7.50
CA ARG A 180 -7.84 -8.51 -8.33
C ARG A 180 -7.89 -9.80 -7.49
N ALA A 181 -6.94 -9.97 -6.56
CA ALA A 181 -6.92 -11.10 -5.65
C ALA A 181 -8.15 -11.08 -4.72
N THR A 182 -8.42 -9.96 -4.06
CA THR A 182 -9.59 -9.80 -3.18
C THR A 182 -10.90 -10.05 -3.91
N PHE A 183 -11.05 -9.53 -5.11
CA PHE A 183 -12.20 -9.77 -5.97
C PHE A 183 -12.34 -11.24 -6.33
N SER A 184 -11.25 -11.90 -6.77
CA SER A 184 -11.23 -13.34 -7.11
C SER A 184 -11.65 -14.24 -5.95
N HIS A 185 -11.12 -13.98 -4.75
CA HIS A 185 -11.50 -14.71 -3.53
C HIS A 185 -12.97 -14.46 -3.13
N SER A 186 -13.43 -13.22 -3.19
CA SER A 186 -14.80 -12.85 -2.83
C SER A 186 -15.85 -13.41 -3.79
N GLN A 187 -15.64 -13.26 -5.11
CA GLN A 187 -16.61 -13.69 -6.12
C GLN A 187 -16.85 -15.20 -6.15
N ALA A 188 -15.94 -15.99 -5.57
CA ALA A 188 -16.10 -17.43 -5.46
C ALA A 188 -17.21 -17.83 -4.47
N GLY A 189 -17.59 -16.93 -3.55
CA GLY A 189 -18.58 -17.20 -2.51
C GLY A 189 -19.82 -16.30 -2.55
N THR A 190 -19.74 -15.09 -3.12
CA THR A 190 -20.84 -14.12 -3.10
C THR A 190 -20.75 -13.12 -4.26
N PRO A 191 -21.87 -12.53 -4.74
CA PRO A 191 -21.81 -11.45 -5.72
C PRO A 191 -20.88 -10.34 -5.22
N THR A 192 -20.02 -9.86 -6.12
CA THR A 192 -18.97 -8.91 -5.77
C THR A 192 -18.87 -7.83 -6.84
N VAL A 193 -18.69 -6.57 -6.43
CA VAL A 193 -18.43 -5.43 -7.32
C VAL A 193 -17.29 -4.58 -6.77
N VAL A 194 -16.46 -4.02 -7.64
CA VAL A 194 -15.38 -3.10 -7.28
C VAL A 194 -15.84 -1.66 -7.54
N VAL A 195 -15.54 -0.76 -6.60
CA VAL A 195 -15.66 0.69 -6.79
C VAL A 195 -14.32 1.34 -6.49
N LYS A 196 -13.88 2.25 -7.36
CA LYS A 196 -12.57 2.91 -7.23
C LYS A 196 -12.59 4.06 -6.22
N ASP A 197 -13.65 4.85 -6.21
CA ASP A 197 -13.75 6.10 -5.46
C ASP A 197 -15.22 6.41 -5.08
N ILE A 198 -15.41 7.54 -4.38
CA ILE A 198 -16.75 7.97 -3.96
C ILE A 198 -17.71 8.26 -5.13
N LYS A 199 -17.20 8.61 -6.32
CA LYS A 199 -18.04 8.88 -7.49
C LYS A 199 -18.63 7.58 -8.04
N GLU A 200 -17.82 6.53 -8.13
CA GLU A 200 -18.31 5.20 -8.50
C GLU A 200 -19.26 4.62 -7.43
N ALA A 201 -19.00 4.87 -6.15
CA ALA A 201 -19.94 4.50 -5.08
C ALA A 201 -21.30 5.21 -5.21
N ALA A 202 -21.31 6.49 -5.61
CA ALA A 202 -22.54 7.23 -5.90
C ALA A 202 -23.29 6.65 -7.10
N LEU A 203 -22.59 6.29 -8.18
CA LEU A 203 -23.19 5.59 -9.33
C LEU A 203 -23.80 4.25 -8.91
N LEU A 204 -23.12 3.48 -8.05
CA LEU A 204 -23.64 2.23 -7.52
C LEU A 204 -24.92 2.43 -6.71
N ALA A 205 -25.01 3.54 -5.94
CA ALA A 205 -26.18 3.88 -5.16
C ALA A 205 -27.43 4.19 -6.01
N GLU A 206 -27.26 4.70 -7.23
CA GLU A 206 -28.38 4.89 -8.16
C GLU A 206 -29.04 3.55 -8.55
N PHE A 207 -28.25 2.47 -8.64
CA PHE A 207 -28.79 1.12 -8.85
C PHE A 207 -29.44 0.55 -7.59
N ILE A 208 -28.85 0.76 -6.40
CA ILE A 208 -29.45 0.36 -5.11
C ILE A 208 -30.85 0.97 -4.98
N THR A 209 -30.99 2.24 -5.33
CA THR A 209 -32.23 3.01 -5.14
C THR A 209 -33.23 2.89 -6.28
N GLY A 210 -32.87 2.21 -7.38
CA GLY A 210 -33.71 2.08 -8.57
C GLY A 210 -33.84 3.37 -9.40
N GLN A 211 -32.94 4.34 -9.20
CA GLN A 211 -32.90 5.58 -9.98
C GLN A 211 -32.30 5.37 -11.38
N ARG A 212 -31.51 4.32 -11.56
CA ARG A 212 -30.89 3.94 -12.83
C ARG A 212 -31.38 2.57 -13.30
N ALA A 213 -31.52 2.41 -14.62
CA ALA A 213 -32.01 1.17 -15.21
C ALA A 213 -30.93 0.06 -15.11
N PRO A 214 -31.28 -1.18 -14.69
CA PRO A 214 -30.32 -2.29 -14.51
C PRO A 214 -29.44 -2.57 -15.74
N GLU A 215 -29.95 -2.31 -16.94
CA GLU A 215 -29.26 -2.54 -18.22
C GLU A 215 -28.00 -1.67 -18.37
N GLU A 216 -27.96 -0.51 -17.72
CA GLU A 216 -26.82 0.42 -17.77
C GLU A 216 -25.65 -0.04 -16.89
N PHE A 217 -25.88 -0.99 -15.97
CA PHE A 217 -24.86 -1.44 -15.01
C PHE A 217 -23.64 -2.03 -15.69
N ASN A 218 -23.85 -2.82 -16.74
CA ASN A 218 -22.79 -3.56 -17.42
C ASN A 218 -21.77 -2.63 -18.08
N ASP A 219 -22.22 -1.49 -18.59
CA ASP A 219 -21.35 -0.50 -19.24
C ASP A 219 -20.60 0.34 -18.21
N LEU A 220 -21.25 0.75 -17.12
CA LEU A 220 -20.65 1.57 -16.08
C LEU A 220 -19.61 0.81 -15.25
N PHE A 221 -19.89 -0.44 -14.89
CA PHE A 221 -19.01 -1.28 -14.07
C PHE A 221 -18.30 -2.37 -14.89
N LYS A 222 -18.12 -2.16 -16.20
CA LYS A 222 -17.54 -3.16 -17.10
C LYS A 222 -16.22 -3.74 -16.56
N GLY A 223 -16.20 -5.06 -16.34
CA GLY A 223 -15.02 -5.77 -15.83
C GLY A 223 -14.75 -5.58 -14.34
N GLN A 224 -15.72 -5.02 -13.59
CA GLN A 224 -15.59 -4.72 -12.16
C GLN A 224 -16.63 -5.46 -11.30
N TYR A 225 -17.38 -6.43 -11.85
CA TYR A 225 -18.39 -7.20 -11.12
C TYR A 225 -18.32 -8.69 -11.45
N SER A 226 -18.78 -9.52 -10.52
CA SER A 226 -18.73 -10.99 -10.62
C SER A 226 -19.64 -11.51 -11.74
N PRO A 227 -19.31 -12.63 -12.41
CA PRO A 227 -20.18 -13.23 -13.43
C PRO A 227 -21.61 -13.46 -12.92
N GLY A 228 -22.61 -13.06 -13.71
CA GLY A 228 -24.03 -13.22 -13.36
C GLY A 228 -24.58 -12.20 -12.36
N PHE A 229 -23.82 -11.16 -12.01
CA PHE A 229 -24.28 -10.09 -11.13
C PHE A 229 -25.56 -9.43 -11.67
N ASN A 230 -26.58 -9.33 -10.82
CA ASN A 230 -27.83 -8.67 -11.12
C ASN A 230 -28.03 -7.49 -10.13
N PRO A 231 -27.88 -6.24 -10.56
CA PRO A 231 -27.98 -5.09 -9.67
C PRO A 231 -29.35 -4.95 -9.00
N SER A 232 -30.42 -5.51 -9.58
CA SER A 232 -31.76 -5.48 -8.97
C SER A 232 -31.89 -6.42 -7.76
N THR A 233 -31.15 -7.53 -7.72
CA THR A 233 -31.27 -8.56 -6.66
C THR A 233 -30.06 -8.61 -5.74
N ASP A 234 -28.87 -8.30 -6.25
CA ASP A 234 -27.63 -8.53 -5.52
C ASP A 234 -27.29 -7.32 -4.64
N LEU A 235 -27.76 -6.13 -4.99
CA LEU A 235 -27.55 -4.92 -4.19
C LEU A 235 -28.54 -4.77 -3.01
N GLN A 236 -29.28 -5.83 -2.69
CA GLN A 236 -30.29 -5.85 -1.62
C GLN A 236 -29.68 -5.92 -0.22
N ARG A 237 -28.46 -6.48 -0.09
CA ARG A 237 -27.68 -6.56 1.14
C ARG A 237 -26.22 -6.42 0.77
N VAL A 238 -25.52 -5.44 1.34
CA VAL A 238 -24.15 -5.12 0.93
C VAL A 238 -23.20 -4.97 2.13
N GLY A 239 -21.90 -5.14 1.91
CA GLY A 239 -20.85 -4.75 2.84
C GLY A 239 -19.63 -4.25 2.07
N VAL A 240 -18.88 -3.30 2.65
CA VAL A 240 -17.75 -2.66 1.98
C VAL A 240 -16.44 -3.18 2.55
N VAL A 241 -15.69 -3.95 1.77
CA VAL A 241 -14.30 -4.30 2.08
C VAL A 241 -13.36 -3.43 1.23
N ASN A 242 -12.06 -3.48 1.47
CA ASN A 242 -11.13 -2.55 0.81
C ASN A 242 -9.81 -3.20 0.42
N GLN A 243 -9.19 -2.66 -0.63
CA GLN A 243 -7.75 -2.73 -0.82
C GLN A 243 -7.07 -2.02 0.36
N THR A 244 -6.14 -2.70 1.03
CA THR A 244 -5.53 -2.31 2.30
C THR A 244 -4.75 -1.01 2.25
N THR A 245 -4.31 -0.60 1.05
CA THR A 245 -3.53 0.63 0.82
C THR A 245 -4.35 1.83 0.39
N MET A 246 -5.67 1.74 0.23
CA MET A 246 -6.52 2.91 -0.11
C MET A 246 -6.51 3.96 1.02
N LEU A 247 -6.92 5.18 0.72
CA LEU A 247 -7.17 6.20 1.75
C LEU A 247 -8.18 5.67 2.77
N ALA A 248 -7.79 5.70 4.05
CA ALA A 248 -8.63 5.17 5.13
C ALA A 248 -9.89 6.03 5.31
N THR A 249 -9.72 7.35 5.17
CA THR A 249 -10.82 8.34 5.20
C THR A 249 -11.80 8.15 4.06
N GLU A 250 -11.33 7.91 2.84
CA GLU A 250 -12.18 7.65 1.67
C GLU A 250 -12.93 6.33 1.80
N THR A 251 -12.26 5.26 2.25
CA THR A 251 -12.91 3.97 2.51
C THR A 251 -14.05 4.11 3.52
N GLN A 252 -13.80 4.84 4.61
CA GLN A 252 -14.81 5.11 5.63
C GLN A 252 -15.96 5.95 5.05
N ALA A 253 -15.65 6.99 4.28
CA ALA A 253 -16.67 7.81 3.61
C ALA A 253 -17.55 7.02 2.64
N ILE A 254 -16.97 6.10 1.85
CA ILE A 254 -17.73 5.20 0.96
C ILE A 254 -18.62 4.26 1.76
N ALA A 255 -18.08 3.64 2.81
CA ALA A 255 -18.84 2.73 3.68
C ALA A 255 -20.03 3.46 4.35
N ASP A 256 -19.80 4.65 4.90
CA ASP A 256 -20.84 5.46 5.53
C ASP A 256 -21.88 5.96 4.53
N TYR A 257 -21.44 6.38 3.34
CA TYR A 257 -22.33 6.79 2.26
C TYR A 257 -23.26 5.63 1.84
N ILE A 258 -22.70 4.46 1.52
CA ILE A 258 -23.49 3.28 1.14
C ILE A 258 -24.41 2.85 2.29
N ARG A 259 -23.92 2.84 3.53
CA ARG A 259 -24.76 2.56 4.72
C ARG A 259 -25.96 3.51 4.76
N GLN A 260 -25.74 4.82 4.61
CA GLN A 260 -26.79 5.82 4.64
C GLN A 260 -27.80 5.61 3.50
N VAL A 261 -27.34 5.28 2.29
CA VAL A 261 -28.20 4.92 1.15
C VAL A 261 -29.10 3.72 1.51
N MET A 262 -28.52 2.65 2.07
CA MET A 262 -29.29 1.46 2.47
C MET A 262 -30.30 1.79 3.57
N VAL A 263 -29.90 2.56 4.59
CA VAL A 263 -30.78 2.98 5.69
C VAL A 263 -31.96 3.80 5.18
N THR A 264 -31.71 4.79 4.31
CA THR A 264 -32.76 5.65 3.76
C THR A 264 -33.68 4.88 2.81
N HIS A 265 -33.12 4.11 1.86
CA HIS A 265 -33.90 3.41 0.85
C HIS A 265 -34.80 2.31 1.46
N PHE A 266 -34.27 1.52 2.40
CA PHE A 266 -35.01 0.45 3.06
C PHE A 266 -35.70 0.87 4.36
N GLN A 267 -35.70 2.18 4.70
CA GLN A 267 -36.37 2.75 5.87
C GLN A 267 -35.96 2.08 7.19
N LEU A 268 -34.65 1.86 7.36
CA LEU A 268 -34.07 1.18 8.51
C LEU A 268 -33.80 2.14 9.67
N THR A 269 -33.59 1.57 10.85
CA THR A 269 -33.05 2.28 12.03
C THR A 269 -31.59 1.89 12.23
N GLU A 270 -30.85 2.60 13.08
CA GLU A 270 -29.48 2.18 13.44
C GLU A 270 -29.40 0.75 13.98
N ALA A 271 -30.43 0.31 14.72
CA ALA A 271 -30.51 -1.05 15.25
C ALA A 271 -30.76 -2.11 14.17
N THR A 272 -31.43 -1.75 13.07
CA THR A 272 -31.80 -2.68 11.98
C THR A 272 -30.96 -2.49 10.71
N ALA A 273 -30.06 -1.51 10.67
CA ALA A 273 -29.15 -1.27 9.55
C ALA A 273 -28.35 -2.53 9.18
N GLY A 274 -28.01 -3.35 10.19
CA GLY A 274 -27.36 -4.65 10.01
C GLY A 274 -28.10 -5.60 9.07
N GLU A 275 -29.42 -5.51 8.91
CA GLU A 275 -30.19 -6.37 7.99
C GLU A 275 -29.79 -6.20 6.53
N ARG A 276 -29.29 -5.01 6.18
CA ARG A 276 -29.00 -4.60 4.80
C ARG A 276 -27.55 -4.17 4.59
N PHE A 277 -26.85 -3.74 5.63
CA PHE A 277 -25.46 -3.31 5.56
C PHE A 277 -24.58 -4.05 6.58
N ALA A 278 -23.54 -4.72 6.12
CA ALA A 278 -22.57 -5.39 6.98
C ALA A 278 -21.43 -4.46 7.42
N ASP A 279 -21.23 -4.32 8.73
CA ASP A 279 -20.11 -3.58 9.29
C ASP A 279 -18.79 -4.34 9.13
N THR A 280 -17.84 -3.67 8.49
CA THR A 280 -16.60 -4.21 7.91
C THR A 280 -15.41 -3.31 8.23
N ARG A 281 -15.57 -2.32 9.12
CA ARG A 281 -14.53 -1.32 9.45
C ARG A 281 -13.22 -1.91 9.99
N ASP A 282 -13.25 -3.15 10.48
CA ASP A 282 -12.09 -3.89 10.97
C ASP A 282 -11.16 -4.45 9.87
N THR A 283 -11.45 -4.19 8.59
CA THR A 283 -10.59 -4.57 7.45
C THR A 283 -9.52 -3.53 7.10
N LEU A 284 -9.59 -2.31 7.66
CA LEU A 284 -8.56 -1.30 7.44
C LEU A 284 -7.20 -1.76 7.97
N CYS A 285 -6.16 -1.65 7.14
CA CYS A 285 -4.80 -1.97 7.55
C CYS A 285 -4.24 -0.89 8.46
N TYR A 286 -3.66 -1.30 9.59
CA TYR A 286 -3.09 -0.38 10.56
C TYR A 286 -1.95 0.45 9.95
N ALA A 287 -1.09 -0.14 9.10
CA ALA A 287 0.08 0.56 8.58
C ALA A 287 -0.30 1.72 7.66
N THR A 288 -1.32 1.52 6.83
CA THR A 288 -1.89 2.55 5.97
C THR A 288 -2.47 3.68 6.81
N ASN A 289 -3.29 3.34 7.82
CA ASN A 289 -3.92 4.32 8.70
C ASN A 289 -2.88 5.10 9.54
N ASP A 290 -1.91 4.40 10.13
CA ASP A 290 -0.85 4.99 10.93
C ASP A 290 0.02 5.95 10.10
N ASN A 291 0.41 5.56 8.88
CA ASN A 291 1.19 6.42 8.00
C ASN A 291 0.41 7.67 7.56
N GLN A 292 -0.86 7.51 7.17
CA GLN A 292 -1.72 8.65 6.81
C GLN A 292 -1.92 9.58 8.00
N THR A 293 -2.20 9.04 9.19
CA THR A 293 -2.36 9.81 10.43
C THR A 293 -1.07 10.56 10.80
N ALA A 294 0.09 9.92 10.67
CA ALA A 294 1.39 10.55 10.92
C ALA A 294 1.66 11.70 9.94
N VAL A 295 1.35 11.51 8.65
CA VAL A 295 1.50 12.57 7.64
C VAL A 295 0.50 13.70 7.88
N THR A 296 -0.78 13.43 8.14
CA THR A 296 -1.77 14.46 8.47
C THR A 296 -1.36 15.26 9.71
N GLY A 297 -0.85 14.60 10.76
CA GLY A 297 -0.34 15.27 11.95
C GLY A 297 0.89 16.14 11.67
N MET A 298 1.83 15.62 10.88
CA MET A 298 3.01 16.36 10.44
C MET A 298 2.65 17.58 9.57
N LEU A 299 1.59 17.50 8.78
CA LEU A 299 1.07 18.60 7.95
C LEU A 299 0.34 19.71 8.75
N LEU A 300 0.24 19.59 10.07
CA LEU A 300 -0.19 20.67 10.96
C LEU A 300 0.98 21.57 11.37
N GLU A 301 2.20 21.11 11.17
CA GLU A 301 3.43 21.82 11.49
C GLU A 301 3.93 22.63 10.28
N PRO A 302 4.52 23.82 10.47
CA PRO A 302 5.07 24.60 9.37
C PRO A 302 6.29 23.89 8.75
N ALA A 303 6.34 23.88 7.42
CA ALA A 303 7.44 23.38 6.60
C ALA A 303 7.40 24.05 5.22
N ASP A 304 8.52 24.01 4.51
CA ASP A 304 8.64 24.65 3.20
C ASP A 304 8.31 23.70 2.04
N LEU A 305 8.61 22.41 2.21
CA LEU A 305 8.33 21.37 1.22
C LEU A 305 8.21 19.98 1.88
N ALA A 306 7.69 19.01 1.12
CA ALA A 306 7.64 17.60 1.50
C ALA A 306 8.44 16.73 0.53
N ILE A 307 9.13 15.73 1.06
CA ILE A 307 9.76 14.65 0.31
C ILE A 307 9.14 13.34 0.76
N VAL A 308 8.60 12.59 -0.21
CA VAL A 308 7.99 11.28 0.02
C VAL A 308 8.82 10.22 -0.69
N VAL A 309 9.30 9.22 0.04
CA VAL A 309 10.20 8.19 -0.50
C VAL A 309 9.47 6.87 -0.72
N GLY A 310 9.64 6.26 -1.89
CA GLY A 310 9.16 4.90 -2.17
C GLY A 310 9.07 4.54 -3.65
N GLY A 311 8.60 3.32 -3.95
CA GLY A 311 8.38 2.88 -5.34
C GLY A 311 7.19 3.59 -5.99
N TYR A 312 7.33 3.98 -7.26
CA TYR A 312 6.33 4.77 -8.01
C TYR A 312 5.02 4.05 -8.28
N ASN A 313 5.00 2.73 -8.21
CA ASN A 313 3.80 1.89 -8.30
C ASN A 313 3.16 1.58 -6.92
N SER A 314 3.72 2.07 -5.82
CA SER A 314 3.15 1.86 -4.49
C SER A 314 1.93 2.74 -4.25
N SER A 315 0.75 2.11 -4.12
CA SER A 315 -0.49 2.86 -3.80
C SER A 315 -0.38 3.56 -2.45
N ASN A 316 0.15 2.89 -1.41
CA ASN A 316 0.34 3.53 -0.11
C ASN A 316 1.22 4.78 -0.22
N THR A 317 2.33 4.72 -0.97
CA THR A 317 3.22 5.87 -1.12
C THR A 317 2.54 7.01 -1.87
N SER A 318 1.82 6.70 -2.96
CA SER A 318 1.09 7.70 -3.76
C SER A 318 0.05 8.45 -2.92
N HIS A 319 -0.66 7.77 -2.02
CA HIS A 319 -1.59 8.44 -1.10
C HIS A 319 -0.91 9.36 -0.08
N LEU A 320 0.33 9.07 0.33
CA LEU A 320 1.09 10.02 1.17
C LEU A 320 1.50 11.26 0.36
N VAL A 321 1.80 11.10 -0.92
CA VAL A 321 2.05 12.23 -1.84
C VAL A 321 0.79 13.08 -1.97
N GLU A 322 -0.38 12.48 -2.25
CA GLU A 322 -1.67 13.19 -2.33
C GLU A 322 -1.92 14.04 -1.09
N LEU A 323 -1.72 13.47 0.11
CA LEU A 323 -1.89 14.21 1.38
C LEU A 323 -0.93 15.39 1.51
N CYS A 324 0.32 15.25 1.08
CA CYS A 324 1.30 16.33 1.16
C CYS A 324 1.03 17.44 0.12
N GLU A 325 0.62 17.08 -1.09
CA GLU A 325 0.30 18.01 -2.19
C GLU A 325 -0.87 18.96 -1.85
N GLU A 326 -1.75 18.57 -0.93
CA GLU A 326 -2.83 19.46 -0.44
C GLU A 326 -2.31 20.74 0.23
N LYS A 327 -1.07 20.74 0.73
CA LYS A 327 -0.53 21.86 1.52
C LYS A 327 0.86 22.33 1.13
N LEU A 328 1.70 21.48 0.55
CA LEU A 328 3.11 21.76 0.32
C LEU A 328 3.56 21.34 -1.08
N PRO A 329 4.56 22.06 -1.66
CA PRO A 329 5.35 21.51 -2.74
C PRO A 329 5.90 20.15 -2.33
N THR A 330 5.59 19.11 -3.10
CA THR A 330 5.87 17.72 -2.74
C THR A 330 6.71 17.05 -3.82
N TYR A 331 7.77 16.36 -3.41
CA TYR A 331 8.66 15.63 -4.31
C TYR A 331 8.62 14.14 -3.98
N PHE A 332 8.11 13.34 -4.92
CA PHE A 332 8.06 11.90 -4.82
C PHE A 332 9.31 11.27 -5.45
N ILE A 333 10.20 10.73 -4.63
CA ILE A 333 11.47 10.13 -5.09
C ILE A 333 11.55 8.64 -4.76
N SER A 334 12.20 7.90 -5.66
CA SER A 334 12.48 6.48 -5.47
C SER A 334 13.80 6.21 -4.78
N SER A 335 14.70 7.19 -4.68
CA SER A 335 16.01 7.04 -4.04
C SER A 335 16.70 8.39 -3.79
N PRO A 336 17.77 8.44 -2.97
CA PRO A 336 18.53 9.66 -2.72
C PRO A 336 19.19 10.25 -3.98
N GLU A 337 19.58 9.41 -4.94
CA GLU A 337 20.26 9.81 -6.18
C GLU A 337 19.40 10.71 -7.06
N LYS A 338 18.08 10.69 -6.85
CA LYS A 338 17.12 11.59 -7.49
C LYS A 338 17.32 13.06 -7.12
N MET A 339 17.95 13.35 -5.98
CA MET A 339 18.39 14.70 -5.63
C MET A 339 19.76 14.96 -6.27
N LEU A 340 19.74 15.55 -7.48
CA LEU A 340 20.92 15.72 -8.33
C LEU A 340 21.92 16.74 -7.77
N SER A 341 21.42 17.84 -7.20
CA SER A 341 22.20 18.90 -6.55
C SER A 341 21.32 19.65 -5.55
N ALA A 342 21.84 20.65 -4.85
CA ALA A 342 21.02 21.53 -4.01
C ALA A 342 19.92 22.28 -4.79
N ASN A 343 20.06 22.40 -6.12
CA ASN A 343 19.13 23.12 -6.97
C ASN A 343 18.22 22.20 -7.81
N ALA A 344 18.53 20.92 -7.97
CA ALA A 344 17.84 20.09 -8.97
C ALA A 344 17.44 18.74 -8.39
N ILE A 345 16.20 18.33 -8.66
CA ILE A 345 15.62 17.05 -8.26
C ILE A 345 14.83 16.43 -9.42
N ASP A 346 15.05 15.14 -9.67
CA ASP A 346 14.20 14.34 -10.53
C ASP A 346 13.16 13.64 -9.64
N HIS A 347 11.87 13.82 -9.89
CA HIS A 347 10.81 13.28 -9.05
C HIS A 347 9.63 12.81 -9.90
N TRP A 348 8.79 11.97 -9.33
CA TRP A 348 7.71 11.31 -10.03
C TRP A 348 6.39 12.06 -9.86
N ASP A 349 5.83 12.48 -10.98
CA ASP A 349 4.45 12.95 -11.06
C ASP A 349 3.55 11.75 -11.38
N PHE A 350 2.92 11.21 -10.35
CA PHE A 350 2.06 10.04 -10.51
C PHE A 350 0.70 10.37 -11.15
N HIS A 351 0.26 11.64 -11.16
CA HIS A 351 -0.96 12.06 -11.83
C HIS A 351 -0.83 11.93 -13.34
N HIS A 352 0.36 12.23 -13.88
CA HIS A 352 0.70 12.10 -15.30
C HIS A 352 1.56 10.87 -15.62
N SER A 353 1.93 10.08 -14.60
CA SER A 353 2.77 8.88 -14.72
C SER A 353 4.09 9.15 -15.46
N GLN A 354 4.80 10.21 -15.06
CA GLN A 354 6.08 10.60 -15.67
C GLN A 354 7.08 11.12 -14.64
N GLU A 355 8.37 11.02 -14.97
CA GLU A 355 9.43 11.65 -14.20
C GLU A 355 9.61 13.11 -14.66
N ILE A 356 9.64 14.03 -13.70
CA ILE A 356 9.79 15.46 -13.90
C ILE A 356 11.07 15.91 -13.22
N LYS A 357 11.80 16.79 -13.91
CA LYS A 357 12.94 17.50 -13.33
C LYS A 357 12.50 18.87 -12.85
N SER A 358 12.62 19.12 -11.55
CA SER A 358 12.39 20.43 -10.94
C SER A 358 13.72 21.11 -10.62
N GLN A 359 13.80 22.40 -10.95
CA GLN A 359 14.88 23.29 -10.53
C GLN A 359 14.43 24.10 -9.30
N GLU A 360 15.37 24.65 -8.56
CA GLU A 360 15.13 25.50 -7.38
C GLU A 360 14.23 24.81 -6.34
N PHE A 361 14.38 23.49 -6.19
CA PHE A 361 13.48 22.71 -5.33
C PHE A 361 13.70 22.98 -3.84
N LEU A 362 14.93 23.33 -3.43
CA LEU A 362 15.23 23.86 -2.11
C LEU A 362 15.08 25.39 -2.13
N PRO A 363 14.25 25.97 -1.25
CA PRO A 363 14.11 27.42 -1.13
C PRO A 363 15.44 28.09 -0.72
N ASP A 364 15.72 29.26 -1.33
CA ASP A 364 16.86 30.11 -0.94
C ASP A 364 16.52 30.92 0.32
N GLN A 365 16.66 30.28 1.49
CA GLN A 365 16.43 30.91 2.79
C GLN A 365 17.39 30.38 3.87
N PRO A 366 17.61 31.11 4.98
CA PRO A 366 18.62 30.75 5.98
C PRO A 366 18.40 29.37 6.63
N THR A 367 17.16 28.95 6.79
CA THR A 367 16.78 27.64 7.36
C THR A 367 15.65 27.04 6.54
N VAL A 368 15.90 25.90 5.90
CA VAL A 368 14.88 25.14 5.17
C VAL A 368 14.32 24.03 6.05
N THR A 369 13.00 23.93 6.16
CA THR A 369 12.28 22.89 6.91
C THR A 369 11.58 21.94 5.96
N ILE A 370 11.97 20.67 5.98
CA ILE A 370 11.48 19.64 5.07
C ILE A 370 10.66 18.62 5.85
N LEU A 371 9.45 18.33 5.37
CA LEU A 371 8.72 17.14 5.81
C LEU A 371 9.28 15.91 5.08
N LEU A 372 9.66 14.88 5.82
CA LEU A 372 10.16 13.63 5.26
C LEU A 372 9.30 12.46 5.73
N THR A 373 8.81 11.68 4.77
CA THR A 373 8.11 10.42 5.04
C THR A 373 8.43 9.38 3.97
N SER A 374 7.98 8.15 4.18
CA SER A 374 8.14 7.09 3.20
C SER A 374 7.00 6.08 3.26
N GLY A 375 6.77 5.39 2.14
CA GLY A 375 5.74 4.37 2.06
C GLY A 375 6.06 3.11 2.85
N ALA A 376 5.04 2.27 3.04
CA ALA A 376 5.12 1.01 3.80
C ALA A 376 6.05 -0.05 3.19
N SER A 377 6.51 0.16 1.95
CA SER A 377 7.47 -0.69 1.23
C SER A 377 8.88 -0.08 1.15
N CYS A 378 9.16 1.01 1.87
CA CYS A 378 10.46 1.69 1.81
C CYS A 378 11.42 1.15 2.89
N PRO A 379 12.64 0.72 2.54
CA PRO A 379 13.69 0.41 3.51
C PRO A 379 14.08 1.63 4.34
N ASP A 380 14.44 1.42 5.61
CA ASP A 380 14.93 2.51 6.48
C ASP A 380 16.26 3.07 5.99
N ALA A 381 17.14 2.23 5.42
CA ALA A 381 18.39 2.65 4.79
C ALA A 381 18.19 3.70 3.68
N LEU A 382 17.09 3.60 2.93
CA LEU A 382 16.79 4.54 1.85
C LEU A 382 16.38 5.91 2.41
N VAL A 383 15.61 5.92 3.50
CA VAL A 383 15.22 7.16 4.22
C VAL A 383 16.45 7.83 4.82
N GLU A 384 17.34 7.08 5.46
CA GLU A 384 18.63 7.62 5.94
C GLU A 384 19.47 8.17 4.79
N GLY A 385 19.52 7.48 3.65
CA GLY A 385 20.19 7.95 2.44
C GLY A 385 19.67 9.31 1.98
N VAL A 386 18.34 9.53 2.03
CA VAL A 386 17.73 10.83 1.69
C VAL A 386 18.15 11.90 2.69
N ILE A 387 18.12 11.61 3.99
CA ILE A 387 18.61 12.53 5.03
C ILE A 387 20.07 12.91 4.76
N ARG A 388 20.95 11.93 4.55
CA ARG A 388 22.38 12.17 4.29
C ARG A 388 22.60 12.96 3.02
N ARG A 389 21.85 12.68 1.95
CA ARG A 389 21.95 13.41 0.70
C ARG A 389 21.54 14.88 0.86
N LEU A 390 20.46 15.16 1.59
CA LEU A 390 20.08 16.53 1.95
C LEU A 390 21.19 17.22 2.75
N LEU A 391 21.74 16.56 3.77
CA LEU A 391 22.83 17.10 4.58
C LEU A 391 24.11 17.38 3.76
N SER A 392 24.37 16.60 2.72
CA SER A 392 25.54 16.78 1.84
C SER A 392 25.54 18.10 1.09
N PHE A 393 24.35 18.65 0.80
CA PHE A 393 24.24 19.98 0.20
C PHE A 393 24.67 21.11 1.15
N TYR A 394 24.79 20.81 2.45
CA TYR A 394 25.22 21.74 3.49
C TYR A 394 26.55 21.32 4.15
N GLN A 395 27.20 20.25 3.70
CA GLN A 395 28.42 19.67 4.30
C GLN A 395 28.21 19.21 5.77
N LEU A 396 27.03 18.66 6.08
CA LEU A 396 26.59 18.29 7.42
C LEU A 396 26.42 16.77 7.63
N GLU A 397 26.95 15.93 6.75
CA GLU A 397 26.72 14.48 6.78
C GLU A 397 27.17 13.83 8.09
N HIS A 398 28.27 14.31 8.68
CA HIS A 398 28.80 13.86 9.97
C HIS A 398 27.79 13.98 11.12
N LYS A 399 26.85 14.94 11.05
CA LYS A 399 25.83 15.11 12.09
C LYS A 399 24.84 13.95 12.13
N ALA A 400 24.60 13.26 11.00
CA ALA A 400 23.78 12.06 10.98
C ALA A 400 24.44 10.93 11.79
N ASP A 401 25.77 10.81 11.74
CA ASP A 401 26.53 9.81 12.50
C ASP A 401 26.51 10.13 14.00
N GLU A 402 26.71 11.40 14.36
CA GLU A 402 26.61 11.86 15.75
C GLU A 402 25.24 11.52 16.36
N MET A 403 24.16 11.77 15.63
CA MET A 403 22.79 11.46 16.10
C MET A 403 22.53 9.95 16.22
N ALA A 404 23.14 9.13 15.36
CA ALA A 404 22.98 7.68 15.42
C ALA A 404 23.66 7.05 16.65
N LEU A 405 24.58 7.77 17.30
CA LEU A 405 25.32 7.31 18.48
C LEU A 405 24.71 7.78 19.81
N ILE A 406 23.63 8.56 19.79
CA ILE A 406 22.93 9.02 20.99
C ILE A 406 22.00 7.88 21.45
N ASP A 407 22.43 7.14 22.48
CA ASP A 407 21.66 6.06 23.15
C ASP A 407 20.38 6.55 23.85
#